data_AF-A0A3D2NMP8-F1
#
_entry.id   AF-A0A3D2NMP8-F1
#
_cell.length_a   1.000
_cell.length_b   1.000
_cell.length_c   1.000
_cell.angle_alpha   90.00
_cell.angle_beta   90.00
_cell.angle_gamma   90.00
#
_symmetry.space_group_name_H-M   'P 1'
#
loop_
_entity.id
_entity.type
_entity.pdbx_description
1 polymer ?
#
loop_
_entity_poly.entity_id
_entity_poly.type
_entity_poly.pdbx_seq_one_letter_code
_entity_poly.pdbx_strand_id
1 'polypeptide(L)' 'IERVQVLVYRESRGWEVKSPAFTAQYAGARLESGQKLDRQIDGISGATLSVRALNRLARLALLFDRHITKGDQP' A
#
# COMPACT_ATOMS: atom_id res chain seq x y z
N ILE A 1 -4.14 5.76 4.95
CA ILE A 1 -4.65 4.38 4.76
C ILE A 1 -5.13 3.90 6.11
N GLU A 2 -6.38 3.45 6.22
CA GLU A 2 -6.89 2.87 7.45
C GLU A 2 -6.43 1.41 7.62
N ARG A 3 -6.61 0.59 6.58
CA ARG A 3 -6.25 -0.83 6.61
C ARG A 3 -5.85 -1.35 5.23
N VAL A 4 -4.91 -2.29 5.19
CA VAL A 4 -4.60 -3.13 4.03
C VAL A 4 -4.82 -4.58 4.41
N GLN A 5 -5.49 -5.35 3.55
CA GLN A 5 -5.68 -6.78 3.75
C GLN A 5 -5.61 -7.49 2.39
N VAL A 6 -4.77 -8.51 2.28
CA VAL A 6 -4.69 -9.36 1.09
C VAL A 6 -5.68 -10.52 1.29
N LEU A 7 -6.79 -10.49 0.55
CA LEU A 7 -7.84 -11.51 0.67
C LEU A 7 -7.48 -12.82 -0.05
N VAL A 8 -6.85 -12.69 -1.21
CA VAL A 8 -6.47 -13.83 -2.06
C VAL A 8 -5.09 -13.54 -2.64
N TYR A 9 -4.21 -14.53 -2.59
CA TYR A 9 -2.86 -14.47 -3.15
C TYR A 9 -2.63 -15.71 -4.01
N ARG A 10 -2.16 -15.53 -5.25
CA ARG A 10 -2.07 -16.61 -6.26
C ARG A 10 -0.68 -16.75 -6.90
N GLU A 11 0.33 -16.07 -6.38
CA GLU A 11 1.70 -16.19 -6.87
C GLU A 11 2.43 -17.33 -6.14
N SER A 12 3.49 -17.87 -6.77
CA SER A 12 4.24 -19.01 -6.24
C SER A 12 5.12 -18.68 -5.03
N ARG A 13 5.52 -17.41 -4.86
CA ARG A 13 6.41 -16.93 -3.78
C ARG A 13 6.00 -15.53 -3.37
N GLY A 14 6.22 -15.18 -2.11
CA GLY A 14 5.90 -13.86 -1.56
C GLY A 14 4.56 -13.79 -0.85
N TRP A 15 3.98 -14.94 -0.49
CA TRP A 15 2.70 -15.04 0.22
C TRP A 15 2.72 -14.35 1.59
N GLU A 16 3.92 -14.13 2.15
CA GLU A 16 4.16 -13.46 3.42
C GLU A 16 3.63 -12.01 3.43
N VAL A 17 3.46 -11.38 2.26
CA VAL A 17 2.86 -10.04 2.15
C VAL A 17 1.40 -9.98 2.62
N LYS A 18 0.73 -11.13 2.78
CA LYS A 18 -0.62 -11.21 3.34
C LYS A 18 -0.65 -11.15 4.87
N SER A 19 0.51 -11.30 5.52
CA SER A 19 0.61 -11.35 6.98
C SER A 19 0.14 -10.03 7.59
N PRO A 20 -0.66 -10.07 8.67
CA PRO A 20 -1.05 -8.88 9.42
C PRO A 20 0.15 -8.01 9.83
N ALA A 21 1.26 -8.64 10.22
CA ALA A 21 2.47 -7.94 10.62
C ALA A 21 3.08 -7.12 9.47
N PHE A 22 3.09 -7.66 8.26
CA PHE A 22 3.55 -6.93 7.07
C PHE A 22 2.57 -5.81 6.71
N THR A 23 1.27 -6.11 6.63
CA THR A 23 0.26 -5.12 6.20
C THR A 23 0.06 -3.98 7.21
N ALA A 24 0.38 -4.19 8.49
CA ALA A 24 0.31 -3.17 9.53
C ALA A 24 1.23 -1.97 9.26
N GLN A 25 2.32 -2.15 8.49
CA GLN A 25 3.22 -1.05 8.12
C GLN A 25 2.50 0.07 7.34
N TYR A 26 1.43 -0.26 6.61
CA TYR A 26 0.63 0.70 5.86
C TYR A 26 -0.36 1.50 6.72
N ALA A 27 -0.59 1.12 7.98
CA ALA A 27 -1.60 1.75 8.83
C ALA A 27 -1.26 3.24 9.10
N GLY A 28 -2.15 4.14 8.67
CA GLY A 28 -1.94 5.58 8.75
C GLY A 28 -1.07 6.17 7.65
N ALA A 29 -0.60 5.39 6.66
CA ALA A 29 0.24 5.92 5.58
C ALA A 29 -0.49 6.99 4.75
N ARG A 30 0.25 8.03 4.35
CA ARG A 30 -0.25 9.17 3.56
C ARG A 30 0.59 9.36 2.29
N LEU A 31 0.08 10.19 1.39
CA LEU A 31 0.75 10.54 0.14
C LEU A 31 1.47 11.88 0.29
N GLU A 32 2.79 11.90 0.08
CA GLU A 32 3.61 13.11 0.10
C GLU A 32 3.60 13.86 -1.24
N SER A 33 4.21 15.05 -1.25
CA SER A 33 4.32 15.98 -2.39
C SER A 33 4.92 15.37 -3.67
N GLY A 34 5.57 14.20 -3.59
CA GLY A 34 6.10 13.44 -4.73
C GLY A 34 5.28 12.21 -5.15
N GLN A 35 4.03 12.10 -4.69
CA GLN A 35 3.19 10.89 -4.84
C GLN A 35 3.85 9.64 -4.25
N LYS A 36 4.71 9.78 -3.25
CA LYS A 36 5.33 8.68 -2.50
C LYS A 36 4.58 8.48 -1.18
N LEU A 37 4.73 7.30 -0.58
CA LEU A 37 4.27 7.11 0.78
C LEU A 37 5.16 7.92 1.72
N ASP A 38 4.56 8.45 2.78
CA ASP A 38 5.23 9.18 3.87
C ASP A 38 6.10 8.31 4.79
N ARG A 39 6.21 7.02 4.45
CA ARG A 39 6.96 6.04 5.21
C ARG A 39 7.55 5.00 4.29
N GLN A 40 8.64 4.42 4.76
CA GLN A 40 9.22 3.25 4.16
C GLN A 40 8.43 2.00 4.58
N ILE A 41 8.30 1.06 3.65
CA ILE A 41 7.76 -0.27 3.92
C ILE A 41 8.91 -1.25 3.80
N ASP A 42 9.21 -1.94 4.88
CA ASP A 42 10.23 -2.97 4.93
C ASP A 42 9.84 -4.12 4.01
N GLY A 43 10.79 -4.51 3.16
CA GLY A 43 10.58 -5.57 2.19
C GLY A 43 10.55 -6.96 2.84
N ILE A 44 10.12 -7.93 2.05
CA ILE A 44 10.23 -9.36 2.37
C ILE A 44 11.25 -9.95 1.39
N SER A 45 12.27 -10.62 1.93
CA SER A 45 13.27 -11.32 1.14
C SER A 45 12.62 -12.30 0.17
N GLY A 46 12.97 -12.21 -1.12
CA GLY A 46 12.41 -13.08 -2.16
C GLY A 46 11.00 -12.70 -2.66
N ALA A 47 10.40 -11.61 -2.14
CA ALA A 47 9.06 -11.15 -2.52
C ALA A 47 9.03 -9.72 -3.09
N THR A 48 10.15 -9.26 -3.68
CA THR A 48 10.32 -7.88 -4.16
C THR A 48 9.19 -7.41 -5.07
N LEU A 49 8.71 -8.28 -5.97
CA LEU A 49 7.64 -7.93 -6.90
C LEU A 49 6.31 -7.70 -6.16
N SER A 50 5.95 -8.59 -5.25
CA SER A 50 4.70 -8.51 -4.50
C SER A 50 4.69 -7.31 -3.53
N VAL A 51 5.82 -7.00 -2.89
CA VAL A 51 5.98 -5.76 -2.08
C VAL A 51 5.82 -4.52 -2.95
N ARG A 52 6.44 -4.48 -4.13
CA ARG A 52 6.30 -3.35 -5.06
C ARG A 52 4.86 -3.19 -5.55
N ALA A 53 4.16 -4.29 -5.79
CA ALA A 53 2.75 -4.28 -6.20
C ALA A 53 1.87 -3.67 -5.11
N LEU A 54 2.00 -4.09 -3.85
CA LEU A 54 1.26 -3.52 -2.73
C LEU A 54 1.58 -2.04 -2.50
N ASN A 55 2.87 -1.65 -2.59
CA ASN A 55 3.26 -0.24 -2.51
C ASN A 55 2.61 0.60 -3.61
N ARG A 56 2.51 0.07 -4.83
CA ARG A 56 1.84 0.77 -5.94
C ARG A 56 0.33 0.89 -5.71
N LEU A 57 -0.32 -0.17 -5.23
CA LEU A 57 -1.75 -0.15 -4.90
C LEU A 57 -2.06 0.84 -3.77
N ALA A 58 -1.25 0.86 -2.71
CA ALA A 58 -1.37 1.82 -1.61
C ALA A 58 -1.29 3.28 -2.09
N ARG A 59 -0.32 3.58 -2.96
CA ARG A 59 -0.16 4.91 -3.55
C ARG A 59 -1.33 5.30 -4.45
N LEU A 60 -1.83 4.37 -5.26
CA LEU A 60 -2.98 4.61 -6.13
C LEU A 60 -4.25 4.89 -5.32
N ALA A 61 -4.51 4.10 -4.28
CA ALA A 61 -5.65 4.31 -3.40
C ALA A 61 -5.63 5.72 -2.78
N LEU A 62 -4.48 6.15 -2.25
CA LEU A 62 -4.32 7.48 -1.68
C LEU A 62 -4.41 8.61 -2.73
N LEU A 63 -3.90 8.37 -3.94
CA LEU A 63 -4.01 9.35 -5.03
C LEU A 63 -5.46 9.58 -5.42
N PHE A 64 -6.24 8.51 -5.56
CA PHE A 64 -7.67 8.61 -5.88
C PHE A 64 -8.47 9.22 -4.73
N ASP A 65 -8.19 8.85 -3.48
CA ASP A 65 -8.77 9.46 -2.28
C ASP A 65 -8.55 11.00 -2.25
N ARG A 66 -7.34 11.45 -2.61
CA ARG A 66 -7.04 12.89 -2.74
C ARG A 66 -7.83 13.56 -3.87
N HIS A 67 -8.03 12.86 -4.99
CA HIS A 67 -8.77 13.41 -6.13
C HIS A 67 -10.26 13.56 -5.83
N ILE A 68 -10.87 12.59 -5.14
CA ILE A 68 -12.28 12.71 -4.72
C ILE A 68 -12.44 13.81 -3.66
N THR A 69 -11.51 13.92 -2.70
CA THR A 69 -11.58 14.94 -1.64
C THR A 69 -11.36 16.35 -2.19
N LYS A 70 -10.52 16.53 -3.21
CA LYS A 70 -10.31 17.83 -3.86
C LYS A 70 -11.49 18.23 -4.76
N GLY A 71 -12.20 17.26 -5.33
CA GLY A 71 -13.41 17.48 -6.13
C GLY A 71 -14.65 17.82 -5.30
N ASP A 72 -14.60 17.62 -3.99
CA ASP A 72 -15.68 17.86 -3.03
C ASP A 72 -15.50 19.19 -2.26
N GLN A 73 -14.67 20.12 -2.80
CA GLN A 73 -14.67 21.51 -2.35
C GLN A 73 -15.89 22.22 -2.95
N PRO A 74 -16.86 22.69 -2.13
CA PRO A 74 -17.98 23.49 -2.62
C PRO A 74 -17.53 24.84 -3.19
#